data_AF-A0A2R6H2U7-F1
#
_entry.id   AF-A0A2R6H2U7-F1
#
_cell.length_a   1.000
_cell.length_b   1.000
_cell.length_c   1.000
_cell.angle_alpha   90.00
_cell.angle_beta   90.00
_cell.angle_gamma   90.00
#
_symmetry.space_group_name_H-M   'P 1'
#
loop_
_entity.id
_entity.type
_entity.pdbx_description
1 polymer ?
#
loop_
_entity_poly.entity_id
_entity_poly.type
_entity_poly.pdbx_seq_one_letter_code
_entity_poly.pdbx_strand_id
1 'polypeptide(L)'
;MRIYAALADALLVAAPGEQASERLDGHRPECVAVSAAAPDRVFCGTFEAGLWRSTDGGDSFERVGADAIDADAIMSATVSPHDPAEVWVGTEPSALYRSSDGGDTWEALPPLSDLPTAGEWYFPPRPSTHHVRWIEIAPRDPRRLYVGIEAGAFLLSEDGGRTWTERPPGSRWDNHSLATHPDAPGRVYAAAGDGYAESGDSGESWRHPQEGLDHRYVWSVRPDPGDPDTVLVSAARGARSAHSAERAETYVYRRRDAGPWERLDDRGLPVGSGVTRPVLATTADGAFYAASNRGLFRSTDAGDSWTRVETGRPERFADGPVRGLAVVG
;
A
#
# COMPACT_ATOMS: atom_id res chain seq x y z
N MET A 1 6.73 17.47 8.85
CA MET A 1 6.72 16.37 7.86
C MET A 1 7.72 15.27 8.19
N ARG A 2 7.26 14.03 8.27
CA ARG A 2 8.06 12.80 8.38
C ARG A 2 7.71 11.83 7.24
N ILE A 3 8.69 11.08 6.78
CA ILE A 3 8.59 10.10 5.69
C ILE A 3 9.10 8.76 6.20
N TYR A 4 8.33 7.70 6.00
CA TYR A 4 8.66 6.35 6.41
C TYR A 4 8.73 5.44 5.19
N ALA A 5 9.87 4.78 4.97
CA ALA A 5 10.03 3.82 3.89
C ALA A 5 10.46 2.46 4.46
N ALA A 6 9.61 1.45 4.26
CA ALA A 6 9.93 0.06 4.59
C ALA A 6 10.89 -0.51 3.52
N LEU A 7 12.17 -0.65 3.88
CA LEU A 7 13.23 -1.17 3.02
C LEU A 7 13.35 -2.69 3.17
N ALA A 8 14.37 -3.28 2.54
CA ALA A 8 14.58 -4.73 2.56
C ALA A 8 14.95 -5.29 3.95
N ASP A 9 15.62 -4.49 4.79
CA ASP A 9 16.24 -4.91 6.04
C ASP A 9 16.11 -3.88 7.19
N ALA A 10 15.39 -2.78 6.96
CA ALA A 10 15.17 -1.72 7.94
C ALA A 10 13.98 -0.83 7.57
N LEU A 11 13.45 -0.10 8.55
CA LEU A 11 12.55 1.03 8.35
C LEU A 11 13.37 2.32 8.30
N LEU A 12 13.34 3.02 7.18
CA LEU A 12 13.94 4.35 7.06
C LEU A 12 12.96 5.42 7.54
N VAL A 13 13.37 6.22 8.51
CA VAL A 13 12.65 7.40 9.01
C VAL A 13 13.40 8.64 8.54
N ALA A 14 12.79 9.40 7.64
CA ALA A 14 13.41 10.56 6.99
C ALA A 14 12.59 11.84 7.20
N ALA A 15 13.30 12.96 7.27
CA ALA A 15 12.75 14.29 7.11
C ALA A 15 13.53 15.01 6.00
N PRO A 16 12.90 15.88 5.19
CA PRO A 16 13.60 16.55 4.09
C PRO A 16 14.78 17.39 4.60
N GLY A 17 15.95 17.18 3.99
CA GLY A 17 17.16 17.94 4.34
C GLY A 17 17.86 17.48 5.61
N GLU A 18 17.36 16.42 6.25
CA GLU A 18 17.96 15.80 7.42
C GLU A 18 18.53 14.42 7.06
N GLN A 19 19.54 13.99 7.83
CA GLN A 19 20.04 12.63 7.69
C GLN A 19 19.01 11.65 8.26
N ALA A 20 18.53 10.75 7.42
CA ALA A 20 17.55 9.75 7.81
C ALA A 20 18.12 8.79 8.86
N SER A 21 17.22 8.34 9.73
CA SER A 21 17.45 7.34 10.75
C SER A 21 16.97 5.98 10.27
N GLU A 22 17.68 4.91 10.65
CA GLU A 22 17.23 3.54 10.44
C GLU A 22 16.66 2.98 11.75
N ARG A 23 15.60 2.20 11.64
CA ARG A 23 14.88 1.56 12.75
C ARG A 23 14.56 0.13 12.35
N LEU A 24 14.39 -0.72 13.36
CA LEU A 24 14.10 -2.14 13.14
C LEU A 24 15.18 -2.83 12.28
N ASP A 25 16.46 -2.46 12.51
CA ASP A 25 17.60 -2.96 11.76
C ASP A 25 17.68 -4.50 11.82
N GLY A 26 17.82 -5.14 10.67
CA GLY A 26 17.88 -6.60 10.55
C GLY A 26 16.52 -7.29 10.56
N HIS A 27 15.42 -6.55 10.72
CA HIS A 27 14.07 -7.06 10.44
C HIS A 27 13.70 -6.78 8.99
N ARG A 28 12.66 -7.46 8.49
CA ARG A 28 12.16 -7.26 7.13
C ARG A 28 10.79 -6.58 7.14
N PRO A 29 10.72 -5.24 7.12
CA PRO A 29 9.47 -4.50 6.99
C PRO A 29 8.70 -4.85 5.71
N GLU A 30 7.40 -5.10 5.83
CA GLU A 30 6.50 -5.37 4.69
C GLU A 30 5.49 -4.23 4.48
N CYS A 31 5.16 -3.49 5.54
CA CYS A 31 4.25 -2.35 5.47
C CYS A 31 4.59 -1.28 6.52
N VAL A 32 4.06 -0.07 6.31
CA VAL A 32 4.12 1.03 7.27
C VAL A 32 2.83 1.85 7.19
N ALA A 33 2.28 2.26 8.34
CA ALA A 33 1.05 3.01 8.43
C ALA A 33 1.13 4.11 9.49
N VAL A 34 0.58 5.28 9.16
CA VAL A 34 0.54 6.46 10.03
C VAL A 34 -0.62 7.34 9.60
N SER A 35 -1.27 8.00 10.56
CA SER A 35 -2.35 8.96 10.31
C SER A 35 -1.89 10.38 10.60
N ALA A 36 -2.30 11.34 9.76
CA ALA A 36 -2.07 12.76 10.01
C ALA A 36 -2.77 13.26 11.29
N ALA A 37 -3.81 12.56 11.76
CA ALA A 37 -4.50 12.90 13.01
C ALA A 37 -3.73 12.43 14.27
N ALA A 38 -2.76 11.52 14.12
CA ALA A 38 -1.88 11.07 15.20
C ALA A 38 -0.47 10.78 14.63
N PRO A 39 0.27 11.83 14.20
CA PRO A 39 1.49 11.68 13.42
C PRO A 39 2.65 11.06 14.20
N ASP A 40 2.57 11.05 15.54
CA ASP A 40 3.54 10.38 16.41
C ASP A 40 3.29 8.87 16.55
N ARG A 41 2.11 8.37 16.14
CA ARG A 41 1.81 6.94 16.17
C ARG A 41 2.04 6.30 14.81
N VAL A 42 3.06 5.44 14.75
CA VAL A 42 3.48 4.75 13.52
C VAL A 42 3.41 3.26 13.75
N PHE A 43 2.84 2.52 12.81
CA PHE A 43 2.85 1.07 12.79
C PHE A 43 3.75 0.56 11.67
N CYS A 44 4.56 -0.46 11.95
CA CYS A 44 5.37 -1.14 10.95
C CYS A 44 5.20 -2.65 11.09
N GLY A 45 4.66 -3.28 10.05
CA GLY A 45 4.54 -4.72 9.95
C GLY A 45 5.82 -5.33 9.39
N THR A 46 6.25 -6.45 9.95
CA THR A 46 7.47 -7.16 9.54
C THR A 46 7.18 -8.62 9.22
N PHE A 47 8.01 -9.20 8.38
CA PHE A 47 8.07 -10.65 8.19
C PHE A 47 8.81 -11.29 9.36
N GLU A 48 8.23 -12.32 9.97
CA GLU A 48 8.76 -13.12 11.09
C GLU A 48 9.09 -12.37 12.40
N ALA A 49 8.91 -11.04 12.46
CA ALA A 49 9.16 -10.25 13.66
C ALA A 49 7.91 -9.51 14.20
N GLY A 50 6.73 -9.73 13.60
CA GLY A 50 5.45 -9.20 14.09
C GLY A 50 5.21 -7.72 13.81
N LEU A 51 4.33 -7.11 14.61
CA LEU A 51 3.92 -5.71 14.47
C LEU A 51 4.67 -4.82 15.46
N TRP A 52 5.20 -3.71 14.95
CA TRP A 52 5.90 -2.69 15.74
C TRP A 52 5.10 -1.40 15.77
N ARG A 53 5.07 -0.73 16.92
CA ARG A 53 4.45 0.57 17.13
C ARG A 53 5.47 1.56 17.66
N SER A 54 5.45 2.77 17.13
CA SER A 54 6.07 3.96 17.73
C SER A 54 4.97 4.88 18.26
N THR A 55 5.26 5.61 19.34
CA THR A 55 4.42 6.71 19.86
C THR A 55 5.19 8.03 19.96
N ASP A 56 6.37 8.11 19.35
CA ASP A 56 7.26 9.27 19.29
C ASP A 56 7.61 9.65 17.84
N GLY A 57 6.83 9.14 16.89
CA GLY A 57 6.96 9.41 15.46
C GLY A 57 8.21 8.82 14.82
N GLY A 58 8.51 7.59 15.21
CA GLY A 58 9.57 6.76 14.64
C GLY A 58 10.92 6.89 15.32
N ASP A 59 11.02 7.59 16.45
CA ASP A 59 12.27 7.68 17.19
C ASP A 59 12.58 6.38 17.92
N SER A 60 11.57 5.70 18.45
CA SER A 60 11.66 4.35 19.03
C SER A 60 10.43 3.49 18.68
N PHE A 61 10.60 2.17 18.75
CA PHE A 61 9.55 1.19 18.45
C PHE A 61 9.48 0.10 19.50
N GLU A 62 8.27 -0.33 19.82
CA GLU A 62 7.97 -1.50 20.65
C GLU A 62 7.15 -2.52 19.87
N ARG A 63 7.30 -3.80 20.19
CA ARG A 63 6.50 -4.86 19.57
C ARG A 63 5.13 -4.93 20.27
N VAL A 64 4.05 -4.91 19.49
CA VAL A 64 2.66 -4.92 20.00
C VAL A 64 1.87 -6.07 19.37
N GLY A 65 0.76 -6.46 20.01
CA GLY A 65 -0.13 -7.52 19.52
C GLY A 65 0.48 -8.93 19.56
N ALA A 66 1.62 -9.12 20.21
CA ALA A 66 2.34 -10.40 20.33
C ALA A 66 1.49 -11.54 20.90
N ASP A 67 0.51 -11.18 21.73
CA ASP A 67 -0.30 -12.10 22.52
C ASP A 67 -1.58 -12.53 21.78
N ALA A 68 -1.89 -11.85 20.67
CA ALA A 68 -3.17 -11.94 19.96
C ALA A 68 -3.03 -12.17 18.45
N ILE A 69 -1.99 -11.61 17.82
CA ILE A 69 -1.72 -11.77 16.39
C ILE A 69 -0.75 -12.93 16.20
N ASP A 70 -1.31 -14.09 15.82
CA ASP A 70 -0.55 -15.28 15.46
C ASP A 70 -0.43 -15.38 13.93
N ALA A 71 0.73 -15.01 13.41
CA ALA A 71 1.00 -14.97 11.96
C ALA A 71 2.50 -15.02 11.65
N ASP A 72 2.83 -15.55 10.47
CA ASP A 72 4.20 -15.58 9.95
C ASP A 72 4.68 -14.18 9.56
N ALA A 73 3.78 -13.35 9.02
CA ALA A 73 4.09 -11.99 8.61
C ALA A 73 2.92 -11.02 8.80
N ILE A 74 3.27 -9.77 9.10
CA ILE A 74 2.34 -8.64 9.05
C ILE A 74 2.48 -7.96 7.70
N MET A 75 1.53 -8.21 6.81
CA MET A 75 1.61 -7.82 5.40
C MET A 75 0.97 -6.47 5.10
N SER A 76 0.03 -6.04 5.93
CA SER A 76 -0.59 -4.71 5.83
C SER A 76 -1.01 -4.18 7.20
N ALA A 77 -0.99 -2.87 7.33
CA ALA A 77 -1.53 -2.14 8.46
C ALA A 77 -2.21 -0.88 7.93
N THR A 78 -3.35 -0.50 8.50
CA THR A 78 -4.10 0.70 8.14
C THR A 78 -4.62 1.36 9.40
N VAL A 79 -4.41 2.67 9.53
CA VAL A 79 -5.02 3.49 10.58
C VAL A 79 -6.29 4.10 10.02
N SER A 80 -7.39 4.03 10.76
CA SER A 80 -8.67 4.55 10.30
C SER A 80 -8.62 6.07 10.09
N PRO A 81 -9.15 6.57 8.96
CA PRO A 81 -9.29 8.01 8.75
C PRO A 81 -10.39 8.63 9.64
N HIS A 82 -11.23 7.81 10.27
CA HIS A 82 -12.33 8.25 11.14
C HIS A 82 -11.94 8.35 12.61
N ASP A 83 -11.01 7.52 13.06
CA ASP A 83 -10.49 7.51 14.42
C ASP A 83 -9.05 6.97 14.41
N PRO A 84 -8.03 7.76 14.75
CA PRO A 84 -6.67 7.28 14.72
C PRO A 84 -6.40 6.16 15.75
N ALA A 85 -7.25 5.97 16.77
CA ALA A 85 -7.14 4.83 17.70
C ALA A 85 -7.58 3.50 17.06
N GLU A 86 -8.36 3.54 15.98
CA GLU A 86 -8.77 2.36 15.25
C GLU A 86 -7.70 1.95 14.22
N VAL A 87 -7.17 0.74 14.37
CA VAL A 87 -6.08 0.20 13.55
C VAL A 87 -6.44 -1.19 13.08
N TRP A 88 -6.17 -1.46 11.80
CA TRP A 88 -6.45 -2.73 11.14
C TRP A 88 -5.13 -3.36 10.68
N VAL A 89 -5.02 -4.67 10.83
CA VAL A 89 -3.83 -5.44 10.45
C VAL A 89 -4.25 -6.64 9.62
N GLY A 90 -3.51 -6.85 8.53
CA GLY A 90 -3.65 -7.98 7.63
C GLY A 90 -2.37 -8.81 7.61
N THR A 91 -2.51 -10.13 7.61
CA THR A 91 -1.40 -11.07 7.83
C THR A 91 -1.16 -12.04 6.67
N GLU A 92 -0.07 -12.80 6.80
CA GLU A 92 0.21 -14.05 6.10
C GLU A 92 0.26 -15.21 7.12
N PRO A 93 -0.53 -16.29 6.96
CA PRO A 93 -1.66 -16.43 6.04
C PRO A 93 -2.76 -15.37 6.26
N SER A 94 -3.66 -15.19 5.29
CA SER A 94 -4.69 -14.15 5.35
C SER A 94 -5.59 -14.26 6.58
N ALA A 95 -5.40 -13.34 7.51
CA ALA A 95 -6.31 -13.03 8.61
C ALA A 95 -6.37 -11.52 8.82
N LEU A 96 -7.42 -11.07 9.53
CA LEU A 96 -7.63 -9.68 9.88
C LEU A 96 -7.70 -9.53 11.39
N TYR A 97 -7.05 -8.49 11.88
CA TYR A 97 -7.07 -8.09 13.28
C TYR A 97 -7.42 -6.61 13.37
N ARG A 98 -8.09 -6.23 14.45
CA ARG A 98 -8.46 -4.85 14.73
C ARG A 98 -8.03 -4.46 16.14
N SER A 99 -7.59 -3.23 16.30
CA SER A 99 -7.44 -2.55 17.58
C SER A 99 -8.34 -1.33 17.58
N SER A 100 -8.91 -1.00 18.75
CA SER A 100 -9.73 0.20 18.96
C SER A 100 -9.13 1.16 19.99
N ASP A 101 -7.91 0.88 20.45
CA ASP A 101 -7.22 1.61 21.52
C ASP A 101 -5.79 2.00 21.12
N GLY A 102 -5.55 2.19 19.82
CA GLY A 102 -4.26 2.64 19.31
C GLY A 102 -3.18 1.55 19.34
N GLY A 103 -3.58 0.29 19.30
CA GLY A 103 -2.69 -0.88 19.22
C GLY A 103 -2.32 -1.51 20.55
N ASP A 104 -2.96 -1.14 21.66
CA ASP A 104 -2.73 -1.73 22.98
C ASP A 104 -3.36 -3.12 23.08
N THR A 105 -4.58 -3.30 22.57
CA THR A 105 -5.28 -4.59 22.50
C THR A 105 -5.77 -4.88 21.09
N TRP A 106 -5.90 -6.18 20.78
CA TRP A 106 -6.22 -6.66 19.44
C TRP A 106 -7.30 -7.75 19.49
N GLU A 107 -8.26 -7.66 18.57
CA GLU A 107 -9.28 -8.66 18.32
C GLU A 107 -9.08 -9.30 16.94
N ALA A 108 -9.15 -10.63 16.87
CA ALA A 108 -9.21 -11.33 15.59
C ALA A 108 -10.64 -11.24 15.03
N LEU A 109 -10.75 -10.98 13.73
CA LEU A 109 -12.02 -10.99 13.01
C LEU A 109 -12.44 -12.41 12.62
N PRO A 110 -13.71 -12.60 12.18
CA PRO A 110 -14.14 -13.88 11.61
C PRO A 110 -13.14 -14.41 10.57
N PRO A 111 -12.77 -15.70 10.63
CA PRO A 111 -11.70 -16.22 9.78
C PRO A 111 -12.00 -16.06 8.29
N LEU A 112 -11.08 -15.44 7.56
CA LEU A 112 -11.19 -15.35 6.10
C LEU A 112 -11.09 -16.74 5.44
N SER A 113 -10.51 -17.73 6.13
CA SER A 113 -10.49 -19.13 5.70
C SER A 113 -11.86 -19.78 5.59
N ASP A 114 -12.88 -19.21 6.23
CA ASP A 114 -14.25 -19.73 6.20
C ASP A 114 -15.02 -19.24 4.96
N LEU A 115 -14.43 -18.32 4.18
CA LEU A 115 -15.04 -17.79 2.98
C LEU A 115 -15.06 -18.84 1.85
N PRO A 116 -16.17 -18.91 1.08
CA PRO A 116 -16.33 -19.88 -0.02
C PRO A 116 -15.15 -19.96 -0.99
N THR A 117 -14.51 -18.85 -1.34
CA THR A 117 -13.41 -18.86 -2.33
C THR A 117 -12.02 -19.04 -1.71
N ALA A 118 -11.90 -19.10 -0.37
CA ALA A 118 -10.61 -19.15 0.33
C ALA A 118 -9.74 -20.34 -0.09
N GLY A 119 -10.35 -21.50 -0.38
CA GLY A 119 -9.63 -22.68 -0.88
C GLY A 119 -9.00 -22.52 -2.27
N GLU A 120 -9.31 -21.44 -2.99
CA GLU A 120 -8.75 -21.12 -4.31
C GLU A 120 -7.64 -20.07 -4.26
N TRP A 121 -7.35 -19.49 -3.09
CA TRP A 121 -6.34 -18.44 -2.93
C TRP A 121 -4.94 -19.05 -2.84
N TYR A 122 -3.94 -18.44 -3.50
CA TYR A 122 -2.56 -18.93 -3.50
C TYR A 122 -1.57 -17.86 -3.95
N PHE A 123 -0.35 -17.86 -3.40
CA PHE A 123 0.76 -17.05 -3.89
C PHE A 123 1.97 -17.91 -4.34
N PRO A 124 2.41 -17.83 -5.62
CA PRO A 124 3.55 -18.60 -6.11
C PRO A 124 4.89 -17.82 -6.11
N PRO A 125 6.05 -18.47 -5.91
CA PRO A 125 6.29 -19.87 -5.52
C PRO A 125 6.68 -20.05 -4.03
N ARG A 126 6.03 -21.01 -3.33
CA ARG A 126 6.27 -21.60 -1.99
C ARG A 126 6.79 -20.72 -0.83
N PRO A 127 6.26 -20.91 0.41
CA PRO A 127 5.12 -21.75 0.78
C PRO A 127 3.78 -21.21 0.26
N SER A 128 2.76 -22.09 0.20
CA SER A 128 1.44 -21.84 -0.38
C SER A 128 0.58 -21.02 0.58
N THR A 129 0.89 -19.74 0.68
CA THR A 129 0.16 -18.81 1.54
C THR A 129 -0.40 -17.72 0.64
N HIS A 130 -1.55 -17.21 1.01
CA HIS A 130 -2.11 -15.99 0.48
C HIS A 130 -2.08 -14.99 1.64
N HIS A 131 -1.99 -13.71 1.35
CA HIS A 131 -1.94 -12.71 2.41
C HIS A 131 -2.88 -11.54 2.15
N VAL A 132 -3.29 -10.91 3.24
CA VAL A 132 -3.98 -9.62 3.18
C VAL A 132 -2.95 -8.55 2.83
N ARG A 133 -2.90 -8.20 1.55
CA ARG A 133 -1.91 -7.28 1.00
C ARG A 133 -2.29 -5.81 1.18
N TRP A 134 -3.59 -5.52 1.23
CA TRP A 134 -4.08 -4.16 1.42
C TRP A 134 -5.40 -4.14 2.19
N ILE A 135 -5.57 -3.13 3.05
CA ILE A 135 -6.81 -2.82 3.75
C ILE A 135 -7.10 -1.34 3.53
N GLU A 136 -8.28 -1.04 2.98
CA GLU A 136 -8.73 0.33 2.72
C GLU A 136 -10.09 0.55 3.39
N ILE A 137 -10.24 1.68 4.08
CA ILE A 137 -11.48 2.04 4.80
C ILE A 137 -12.18 3.14 3.99
N ALA A 138 -13.48 2.97 3.74
CA ALA A 138 -14.23 3.98 2.99
C ALA A 138 -14.23 5.32 3.73
N PRO A 139 -14.03 6.46 3.03
CA PRO A 139 -13.82 7.75 3.67
C PRO A 139 -15.09 8.36 4.30
N ARG A 140 -16.27 7.79 4.05
CA ARG A 140 -17.56 8.28 4.55
C ARG A 140 -18.36 7.23 5.36
N ASP A 141 -17.86 6.01 5.47
CA ASP A 141 -18.46 4.98 6.33
C ASP A 141 -17.33 4.14 6.98
N PRO A 142 -17.09 4.28 8.30
CA PRO A 142 -16.05 3.51 8.99
C PRO A 142 -16.30 2.00 9.00
N ARG A 143 -17.52 1.55 8.68
CA ARG A 143 -17.88 0.12 8.63
C ARG A 143 -17.65 -0.49 7.25
N ARG A 144 -17.45 0.33 6.20
CA ARG A 144 -17.20 -0.18 4.85
C ARG A 144 -15.71 -0.37 4.63
N LEU A 145 -15.31 -1.61 4.37
CA LEU A 145 -13.93 -2.03 4.22
C LEU A 145 -13.72 -2.69 2.87
N TYR A 146 -12.55 -2.44 2.28
CA TYR A 146 -12.07 -3.13 1.10
C TYR A 146 -10.77 -3.83 1.43
N VAL A 147 -10.71 -5.13 1.17
CA VAL A 147 -9.53 -5.96 1.47
C VAL A 147 -9.04 -6.64 0.21
N GLY A 148 -7.76 -6.44 -0.08
CA GLY A 148 -7.06 -7.06 -1.19
C GLY A 148 -6.26 -8.28 -0.74
N ILE A 149 -6.58 -9.44 -1.29
CA ILE A 149 -5.79 -10.66 -1.13
C ILE A 149 -4.84 -10.82 -2.32
N GLU A 150 -3.55 -11.02 -2.05
CA GLU A 150 -2.50 -11.30 -3.05
C GLU A 150 -2.07 -12.77 -2.89
N ALA A 151 -2.43 -13.71 -3.77
CA ALA A 151 -3.47 -13.62 -4.80
C ALA A 151 -4.70 -14.44 -4.38
N GLY A 152 -5.90 -13.90 -4.57
CA GLY A 152 -7.13 -14.65 -4.29
C GLY A 152 -8.43 -13.91 -4.60
N ALA A 153 -8.62 -12.75 -3.99
CA ALA A 153 -9.90 -12.05 -4.02
C ALA A 153 -9.76 -10.56 -3.68
N PHE A 154 -10.69 -9.78 -4.21
CA PHE A 154 -11.14 -8.53 -3.60
C PHE A 154 -12.31 -8.86 -2.67
N LEU A 155 -12.28 -8.34 -1.45
CA LEU A 155 -13.33 -8.51 -0.45
C LEU A 155 -13.94 -7.15 -0.09
N LEU A 156 -15.27 -7.08 -0.09
CA LEU A 156 -16.05 -5.92 0.34
C LEU A 156 -16.82 -6.27 1.61
N SER A 157 -16.67 -5.48 2.67
CA SER A 157 -17.52 -5.56 3.87
C SER A 157 -18.31 -4.26 4.05
N GLU A 158 -19.56 -4.38 4.48
CA GLU A 158 -20.48 -3.28 4.84
C GLU A 158 -20.68 -3.12 6.34
N ASP A 159 -20.06 -3.98 7.14
CA ASP A 159 -20.44 -4.19 8.54
C ASP A 159 -19.25 -4.28 9.49
N GLY A 160 -18.11 -3.70 9.10
CA GLY A 160 -16.88 -3.66 9.90
C GLY A 160 -16.13 -4.99 9.87
N GLY A 161 -16.12 -5.65 8.71
CA GLY A 161 -15.37 -6.90 8.49
C GLY A 161 -16.02 -8.16 9.06
N ARG A 162 -17.28 -8.09 9.50
CA ARG A 162 -18.00 -9.26 10.05
C ARG A 162 -18.48 -10.19 8.95
N THR A 163 -18.91 -9.63 7.82
CA THR A 163 -19.29 -10.37 6.61
C THR A 163 -18.65 -9.76 5.37
N TRP A 164 -18.52 -10.58 4.32
CA TRP A 164 -17.80 -10.23 3.10
C TRP A 164 -18.58 -10.62 1.84
N THR A 165 -18.62 -9.71 0.88
CA THR A 165 -18.90 -10.01 -0.53
C THR A 165 -17.57 -10.28 -1.22
N GLU A 166 -17.39 -11.49 -1.73
CA GLU A 166 -16.18 -11.92 -2.43
C GLU A 166 -16.29 -11.71 -3.94
N ARG A 167 -15.19 -11.29 -4.54
CA ARG A 167 -15.04 -11.16 -6.00
C ARG A 167 -16.25 -10.50 -6.68
N PRO A 168 -16.66 -9.26 -6.29
CA PRO A 168 -17.71 -8.54 -6.99
C PRO A 168 -17.47 -8.50 -8.51
N PRO A 169 -18.51 -8.39 -9.36
CA PRO A 169 -18.37 -8.45 -10.82
C PRO A 169 -17.27 -7.52 -11.35
N GLY A 170 -16.28 -8.13 -12.03
CA GLY A 170 -15.14 -7.44 -12.61
C GLY A 170 -14.03 -7.09 -11.61
N SER A 171 -14.12 -7.43 -10.32
CA SER A 171 -13.02 -7.17 -9.39
C SER A 171 -11.77 -8.00 -9.73
N ARG A 172 -10.62 -7.49 -9.31
CA ARG A 172 -9.32 -8.13 -9.51
C ARG A 172 -9.07 -9.20 -8.48
N TRP A 173 -8.26 -10.20 -8.85
CA TRP A 173 -7.98 -11.34 -7.98
C TRP A 173 -6.63 -11.20 -7.28
N ASP A 174 -5.65 -10.56 -7.91
CA ASP A 174 -4.28 -10.41 -7.41
C ASP A 174 -4.02 -8.99 -6.89
N ASN A 175 -4.73 -8.59 -5.82
CA ASN A 175 -4.79 -7.19 -5.40
C ASN A 175 -3.51 -6.77 -4.64
N HIS A 176 -2.82 -5.73 -5.11
CA HIS A 176 -1.57 -5.24 -4.52
C HIS A 176 -1.74 -3.97 -3.68
N SER A 177 -2.57 -3.03 -4.13
CA SER A 177 -2.94 -1.86 -3.35
C SER A 177 -4.29 -1.32 -3.80
N LEU A 178 -5.01 -0.73 -2.86
CA LEU A 178 -6.28 -0.07 -3.09
C LEU A 178 -6.16 1.40 -2.69
N ALA A 179 -7.11 2.21 -3.16
CA ALA A 179 -7.29 3.58 -2.71
C ALA A 179 -8.76 4.00 -2.81
N THR A 180 -9.15 4.95 -1.96
CA THR A 180 -10.44 5.64 -1.99
C THR A 180 -10.26 7.15 -2.08
N HIS A 181 -11.34 7.91 -2.27
CA HIS A 181 -11.28 9.37 -2.31
C HIS A 181 -12.41 10.03 -1.51
N PRO A 182 -12.14 10.97 -0.58
CA PRO A 182 -13.16 11.58 0.29
C PRO A 182 -14.19 12.43 -0.45
N ASP A 183 -13.82 13.03 -1.57
CA ASP A 183 -14.72 13.85 -2.41
C ASP A 183 -15.41 13.04 -3.51
N ALA A 184 -15.07 11.77 -3.67
CA ALA A 184 -15.73 10.84 -4.57
C ALA A 184 -15.93 9.50 -3.85
N PRO A 185 -16.80 9.44 -2.83
CA PRO A 185 -16.89 8.29 -1.92
C PRO A 185 -17.35 6.99 -2.57
N GLY A 186 -17.94 7.06 -3.77
CA GLY A 186 -18.26 5.88 -4.58
C GLY A 186 -17.08 5.33 -5.38
N ARG A 187 -15.95 6.05 -5.44
CA ARG A 187 -14.77 5.62 -6.20
C ARG A 187 -13.85 4.76 -5.35
N VAL A 188 -13.49 3.61 -5.92
CA VAL A 188 -12.46 2.71 -5.39
C VAL A 188 -11.53 2.36 -6.53
N TYR A 189 -10.23 2.47 -6.30
CA TYR A 189 -9.18 2.21 -7.28
C TYR A 189 -8.38 0.99 -6.84
N ALA A 190 -8.08 0.09 -7.77
CA ALA A 190 -7.34 -1.14 -7.50
C ALA A 190 -6.14 -1.27 -8.44
N ALA A 191 -4.95 -1.39 -7.85
CA ALA A 191 -3.77 -1.91 -8.51
C ALA A 191 -3.65 -3.41 -8.20
N ALA A 192 -3.53 -4.22 -9.25
CA ALA A 192 -3.46 -5.66 -9.14
C ALA A 192 -2.53 -6.28 -10.20
N GLY A 193 -2.07 -7.50 -9.94
CA GLY A 193 -1.20 -8.25 -10.85
C GLY A 193 -1.89 -8.65 -12.14
N ASP A 194 -3.21 -8.77 -12.11
CA ASP A 194 -4.09 -8.98 -13.27
C ASP A 194 -4.64 -7.65 -13.87
N GLY A 195 -4.12 -6.49 -13.42
CA GLY A 195 -4.33 -5.18 -14.04
C GLY A 195 -5.10 -4.18 -13.19
N TYR A 196 -5.07 -2.91 -13.62
CA TYR A 196 -5.85 -1.85 -12.98
C TYR A 196 -7.36 -2.13 -13.06
N ALA A 197 -8.10 -1.75 -12.03
CA ALA A 197 -9.55 -1.67 -12.04
C ALA A 197 -10.04 -0.48 -11.22
N GLU A 198 -11.23 0.02 -11.55
CA GLU A 198 -11.91 1.07 -10.78
C GLU A 198 -13.41 0.79 -10.66
N SER A 199 -13.96 1.11 -9.50
CA SER A 199 -15.40 1.10 -9.22
C SER A 199 -15.89 2.54 -9.07
N GLY A 200 -17.14 2.80 -9.49
CA GLY A 200 -17.85 4.06 -9.22
C GLY A 200 -19.07 3.89 -8.33
N ASP A 201 -19.28 2.68 -7.81
CA ASP A 201 -20.41 2.23 -6.99
C ASP A 201 -19.91 1.56 -5.71
N SER A 202 -18.83 2.08 -5.13
CA SER A 202 -18.31 1.67 -3.83
C SER A 202 -17.91 0.19 -3.75
N GLY A 203 -17.30 -0.32 -4.82
CA GLY A 203 -16.76 -1.68 -4.92
C GLY A 203 -17.76 -2.75 -5.36
N GLU A 204 -19.01 -2.40 -5.66
CA GLU A 204 -20.05 -3.35 -6.07
C GLU A 204 -19.83 -3.87 -7.50
N SER A 205 -19.33 -3.03 -8.41
CA SER A 205 -18.93 -3.44 -9.77
C SER A 205 -17.71 -2.67 -10.26
N TRP A 206 -16.98 -3.26 -11.21
CA TRP A 206 -15.66 -2.78 -11.63
C TRP A 206 -15.52 -2.64 -13.14
N ARG A 207 -14.72 -1.64 -13.54
CA ARG A 207 -14.33 -1.34 -14.92
C ARG A 207 -12.81 -1.37 -15.07
N HIS A 208 -12.35 -1.53 -16.30
CA HIS A 208 -10.93 -1.74 -16.63
C HIS A 208 -10.44 -0.81 -17.74
N PRO A 209 -10.35 0.50 -17.51
CA PRO A 209 -9.77 1.42 -18.48
C PRO A 209 -8.28 1.09 -18.65
N GLN A 210 -7.93 0.55 -19.81
CA GLN A 210 -6.57 0.06 -20.11
C GLN A 210 -5.96 0.74 -21.34
N GLU A 211 -6.68 1.64 -21.99
CA GLU A 211 -6.17 2.40 -23.13
C GLU A 211 -4.93 3.21 -22.69
N GLY A 212 -3.81 3.04 -23.39
CA GLY A 212 -2.52 3.66 -23.04
C GLY A 212 -1.72 2.95 -21.94
N LEU A 213 -2.27 1.93 -21.26
CA LEU A 213 -1.57 1.18 -20.20
C LEU A 213 -0.89 -0.07 -20.77
N ASP A 214 0.32 0.12 -21.30
CA ASP A 214 1.10 -0.97 -21.93
C ASP A 214 1.65 -2.00 -20.91
N HIS A 215 1.75 -1.60 -19.65
CA HIS A 215 2.25 -2.43 -18.55
C HIS A 215 1.10 -2.73 -17.59
N ARG A 216 0.68 -4.00 -17.51
CA ARG A 216 -0.56 -4.39 -16.84
C ARG A 216 -0.38 -5.16 -15.55
N TYR A 217 0.86 -5.37 -15.11
CA TYR A 217 1.12 -5.78 -13.73
C TYR A 217 1.24 -4.50 -12.89
N VAL A 218 0.17 -4.10 -12.22
CA VAL A 218 0.06 -2.79 -11.55
C VAL A 218 0.23 -2.97 -10.05
N TRP A 219 1.17 -2.27 -9.42
CA TRP A 219 1.54 -2.49 -8.02
C TRP A 219 0.97 -1.46 -7.06
N SER A 220 1.21 -0.18 -7.34
CA SER A 220 0.76 0.93 -6.50
C SER A 220 -0.26 1.78 -7.25
N VAL A 221 -1.35 2.19 -6.59
CA VAL A 221 -2.32 3.17 -7.11
C VAL A 221 -2.53 4.31 -6.12
N ARG A 222 -2.51 5.56 -6.58
CA ARG A 222 -2.87 6.74 -5.79
C ARG A 222 -3.66 7.75 -6.63
N PRO A 223 -4.90 8.09 -6.26
CA PRO A 223 -5.56 9.29 -6.79
C PRO A 223 -4.90 10.56 -6.23
N ASP A 224 -5.02 11.66 -6.96
CA ASP A 224 -4.67 12.99 -6.46
C ASP A 224 -5.63 13.37 -5.33
N PRO A 225 -5.15 13.78 -4.14
CA PRO A 225 -6.01 14.18 -3.02
C PRO A 225 -6.96 15.34 -3.30
N GLY A 226 -6.62 16.21 -4.27
CA GLY A 226 -7.45 17.33 -4.69
C GLY A 226 -8.27 17.05 -5.95
N ASP A 227 -8.07 15.91 -6.61
CA ASP A 227 -8.73 15.55 -7.86
C ASP A 227 -8.89 14.02 -8.02
N PRO A 228 -10.09 13.46 -7.75
CA PRO A 228 -10.34 12.03 -7.93
C PRO A 228 -10.26 11.55 -9.38
N ASP A 229 -10.25 12.46 -10.36
CA ASP A 229 -10.11 12.15 -11.77
C ASP A 229 -8.64 12.05 -12.22
N THR A 230 -7.68 12.46 -11.38
CA THR A 230 -6.25 12.27 -11.63
C THR A 230 -5.72 11.09 -10.80
N VAL A 231 -5.19 10.07 -11.46
CA VAL A 231 -4.71 8.84 -10.81
C VAL A 231 -3.33 8.46 -11.33
N LEU A 232 -2.40 8.15 -10.42
CA LEU A 232 -1.09 7.60 -10.75
C LEU A 232 -1.00 6.13 -10.38
N VAL A 233 -0.32 5.35 -11.23
CA VAL A 233 -0.03 3.94 -10.97
C VAL A 233 1.42 3.59 -11.28
N SER A 234 1.99 2.66 -10.52
CA SER A 234 3.25 1.99 -10.90
C SER A 234 2.96 0.64 -11.55
N ALA A 235 3.66 0.35 -12.65
CA ALA A 235 3.37 -0.83 -13.47
C ALA A 235 4.60 -1.49 -14.11
N ALA A 236 4.48 -2.79 -14.37
CA ALA A 236 5.47 -3.62 -15.05
C ALA A 236 4.80 -4.59 -16.05
N ARG A 237 5.60 -5.35 -16.80
CA ARG A 237 5.08 -6.41 -17.69
C ARG A 237 4.60 -7.66 -16.93
N GLY A 238 5.10 -7.86 -15.71
CA GLY A 238 4.75 -8.99 -14.85
C GLY A 238 5.55 -8.98 -13.55
N ALA A 239 5.20 -9.84 -12.60
CA ALA A 239 5.91 -9.95 -11.32
C ALA A 239 7.43 -10.15 -11.50
N ARG A 240 7.85 -11.00 -12.44
CA ARG A 240 9.29 -11.26 -12.70
C ARG A 240 10.07 -10.02 -13.14
N SER A 241 9.41 -9.00 -13.68
CA SER A 241 10.01 -7.73 -14.11
C SER A 241 9.67 -6.56 -13.17
N ALA A 242 9.10 -6.82 -11.98
CA ALA A 242 8.78 -5.79 -11.00
C ALA A 242 9.72 -5.85 -9.77
N HIS A 243 10.17 -7.06 -9.40
CA HIS A 243 10.66 -7.30 -8.04
C HIS A 243 12.17 -7.22 -7.79
N SER A 244 13.00 -7.49 -8.79
CA SER A 244 14.47 -7.56 -8.65
C SER A 244 15.17 -6.60 -9.59
N ALA A 245 16.15 -5.85 -9.10
CA ALA A 245 16.92 -4.89 -9.89
C ALA A 245 17.60 -5.52 -11.13
N GLU A 246 17.93 -6.82 -11.11
CA GLU A 246 18.53 -7.50 -12.27
C GLU A 246 17.58 -7.65 -13.46
N ARG A 247 16.27 -7.76 -13.19
CA ARG A 247 15.24 -8.06 -14.21
C ARG A 247 14.18 -6.97 -14.33
N ALA A 248 14.18 -6.01 -13.41
CA ALA A 248 13.10 -5.06 -13.30
C ALA A 248 13.05 -4.13 -14.51
N GLU A 249 11.84 -3.90 -15.00
CA GLU A 249 11.51 -2.91 -16.01
C GLU A 249 10.14 -2.35 -15.64
N THR A 250 10.12 -1.19 -14.98
CA THR A 250 8.89 -0.62 -14.41
C THR A 250 8.73 0.84 -14.75
N TYR A 251 7.48 1.28 -14.81
CA TYR A 251 7.11 2.63 -15.22
C TYR A 251 6.04 3.19 -14.29
N VAL A 252 5.88 4.51 -14.30
CA VAL A 252 4.74 5.19 -13.69
C VAL A 252 3.84 5.74 -14.80
N TYR A 253 2.54 5.55 -14.64
CA TYR A 253 1.53 6.07 -15.54
C TYR A 253 0.61 7.02 -14.79
N ARG A 254 0.04 7.98 -15.51
CA ARG A 254 -1.03 8.85 -15.04
C ARG A 254 -2.24 8.71 -15.95
N ARG A 255 -3.42 8.77 -15.35
CA ARG A 255 -4.68 9.02 -16.05
C ARG A 255 -5.31 10.28 -15.50
N ARG A 256 -5.89 11.08 -16.40
CA ARG A 256 -6.72 12.25 -16.07
C ARG A 256 -8.10 12.03 -16.66
N ASP A 257 -9.14 12.33 -15.89
CA ASP A 257 -10.53 12.14 -16.26
C ASP A 257 -10.80 10.70 -16.75
N ALA A 258 -11.66 10.57 -17.75
CA ALA A 258 -11.92 9.32 -18.45
C ALA A 258 -10.89 9.01 -19.56
N GLY A 259 -9.81 9.79 -19.69
CA GLY A 259 -8.84 9.69 -20.79
C GLY A 259 -7.96 8.43 -20.78
N PRO A 260 -7.10 8.26 -21.80
CA PRO A 260 -6.12 7.18 -21.81
C PRO A 260 -5.02 7.40 -20.76
N TRP A 261 -4.33 6.33 -20.40
CA TRP A 261 -3.13 6.39 -19.56
C TRP A 261 -1.96 6.99 -20.34
N GLU A 262 -1.23 7.90 -19.70
CA GLU A 262 0.02 8.50 -20.17
C GLU A 262 1.18 7.91 -19.36
N ARG A 263 2.22 7.42 -20.04
CA ARG A 263 3.46 7.01 -19.38
C ARG A 263 4.29 8.24 -19.02
N LEU A 264 4.73 8.35 -17.76
CA LEU A 264 5.46 9.51 -17.24
C LEU A 264 6.98 9.36 -17.42
N ASP A 265 7.43 9.28 -18.67
CA ASP A 265 8.86 9.24 -19.01
C ASP A 265 9.50 10.64 -18.92
N ASP A 266 10.81 10.67 -18.63
CA ASP A 266 11.63 11.89 -18.65
C ASP A 266 11.13 13.04 -17.76
N ARG A 267 10.39 12.71 -16.69
CA ARG A 267 9.84 13.69 -15.72
C ARG A 267 10.69 13.86 -14.46
N GLY A 268 11.91 13.32 -14.42
CA GLY A 268 12.79 13.36 -13.24
C GLY A 268 12.64 12.18 -12.27
N LEU A 269 11.63 11.32 -12.46
CA LEU A 269 11.49 10.05 -11.76
C LEU A 269 12.19 8.94 -12.56
N PRO A 270 13.19 8.23 -12.00
CA PRO A 270 13.79 7.08 -12.67
C PRO A 270 12.76 5.97 -12.90
N VAL A 271 12.66 5.53 -14.15
CA VAL A 271 11.83 4.41 -14.62
C VAL A 271 12.60 3.57 -15.64
N GLY A 272 12.02 2.46 -16.08
CA GLY A 272 12.58 1.55 -17.09
C GLY A 272 13.46 0.46 -16.49
N SER A 273 14.45 0.02 -17.28
CA SER A 273 15.32 -1.12 -16.96
C SER A 273 16.16 -0.90 -15.70
N GLY A 274 16.20 -1.92 -14.85
CA GLY A 274 16.89 -1.91 -13.56
C GLY A 274 16.20 -1.06 -12.48
N VAL A 275 14.95 -0.65 -12.71
CA VAL A 275 14.14 0.09 -11.73
C VAL A 275 12.99 -0.81 -11.26
N THR A 276 12.99 -1.11 -9.97
CA THR A 276 11.89 -1.84 -9.29
C THR A 276 10.64 -0.97 -9.18
N ARG A 277 9.46 -1.61 -9.18
CA ARG A 277 8.16 -0.92 -9.09
C ARG A 277 8.15 0.11 -7.94
N PRO A 278 7.91 1.40 -8.24
CA PRO A 278 7.77 2.39 -7.19
C PRO A 278 6.55 2.14 -6.29
N VAL A 279 6.71 2.36 -4.99
CA VAL A 279 5.59 2.50 -4.04
C VAL A 279 5.19 3.97 -4.01
N LEU A 280 3.90 4.25 -4.19
CA LEU A 280 3.36 5.60 -4.26
C LEU A 280 2.65 5.98 -2.94
N ALA A 281 2.81 7.23 -2.52
CA ALA A 281 2.09 7.83 -1.41
C ALA A 281 1.66 9.25 -1.77
N THR A 282 0.66 9.77 -1.07
CA THR A 282 0.19 11.15 -1.21
C THR A 282 0.07 11.80 0.16
N THR A 283 0.11 13.13 0.19
CA THR A 283 -0.09 13.96 1.38
C THR A 283 -1.32 14.84 1.21
N ALA A 284 -1.89 15.31 2.32
CA ALA A 284 -3.13 16.11 2.29
C ALA A 284 -3.01 17.44 1.51
N ASP A 285 -1.79 17.96 1.31
CA ASP A 285 -1.49 19.13 0.48
C ASP A 285 -1.39 18.81 -1.03
N GLY A 286 -1.68 17.58 -1.44
CA GLY A 286 -1.72 17.16 -2.85
C GLY A 286 -0.37 16.74 -3.45
N ALA A 287 0.68 16.58 -2.63
CA ALA A 287 1.97 16.10 -3.15
C ALA A 287 1.96 14.57 -3.32
N PHE A 288 2.59 14.12 -4.41
CA PHE A 288 2.88 12.70 -4.65
C PHE A 288 4.31 12.38 -4.22
N TYR A 289 4.49 11.19 -3.68
CA TYR A 289 5.79 10.59 -3.40
C TYR A 289 5.91 9.24 -4.09
N ALA A 290 7.10 8.95 -4.59
CA ALA A 290 7.45 7.68 -5.20
C ALA A 290 8.77 7.19 -4.65
N ALA A 291 8.79 5.96 -4.15
CA ALA A 291 10.00 5.32 -3.62
C ALA A 291 10.30 4.03 -4.38
N SER A 292 11.51 3.91 -4.91
CA SER A 292 12.00 2.71 -5.61
C SER A 292 13.43 2.43 -5.21
N ASN A 293 14.05 1.41 -5.81
CA ASN A 293 15.48 1.14 -5.64
C ASN A 293 16.41 2.25 -6.16
N ARG A 294 15.87 3.33 -6.73
CA ARG A 294 16.63 4.52 -7.14
C ARG A 294 16.53 5.68 -6.14
N GLY A 295 15.76 5.54 -5.06
CA GLY A 295 15.59 6.55 -4.04
C GLY A 295 14.14 7.00 -3.87
N LEU A 296 13.98 8.12 -3.16
CA LEU A 296 12.71 8.77 -2.88
C LEU A 296 12.57 10.04 -3.72
N PHE A 297 11.40 10.25 -4.30
CA PHE A 297 11.08 11.36 -5.18
C PHE A 297 9.74 11.98 -4.81
N ARG A 298 9.59 13.28 -5.04
CA ARG A 298 8.38 14.07 -4.78
C ARG A 298 7.94 14.82 -6.04
N SER A 299 6.64 14.88 -6.25
CA SER A 299 5.97 15.75 -7.23
C SER A 299 4.87 16.57 -6.54
N THR A 300 4.70 17.82 -6.97
CA THR A 300 3.62 18.73 -6.50
C THR A 300 2.69 19.16 -7.64
N ASP A 301 2.79 18.48 -8.78
CA ASP A 301 2.11 18.81 -10.04
C ASP A 301 1.54 17.55 -10.70
N ALA A 302 1.04 16.62 -9.87
CA ALA A 302 0.45 15.36 -10.29
C ALA A 302 1.34 14.57 -11.28
N GLY A 303 2.64 14.52 -11.01
CA GLY A 303 3.63 13.77 -11.77
C GLY A 303 4.18 14.44 -13.03
N ASP A 304 3.84 15.70 -13.31
CA ASP A 304 4.41 16.44 -14.45
C ASP A 304 5.92 16.69 -14.27
N SER A 305 6.39 16.83 -13.02
CA SER A 305 7.81 16.86 -12.66
C SER A 305 8.08 16.22 -11.29
N TRP A 306 9.26 15.60 -11.16
CA TRP A 306 9.70 14.93 -9.95
C TRP A 306 11.07 15.44 -9.52
N THR A 307 11.23 15.67 -8.22
CA THR A 307 12.49 16.03 -7.60
C THR A 307 12.89 14.97 -6.58
N ARG A 308 14.18 14.61 -6.54
CA ARG A 308 14.71 13.68 -5.52
C ARG A 308 14.58 14.31 -4.13
N VAL A 309 14.14 13.53 -3.17
CA VAL A 309 14.15 13.91 -1.75
C VAL A 309 15.46 13.44 -1.15
N GLU A 310 16.26 14.38 -0.66
CA GLU A 310 17.53 14.06 0.01
C GLU A 310 17.27 13.48 1.40
N THR A 311 17.70 12.23 1.60
CA THR A 311 17.57 11.49 2.87
C THR A 311 18.91 11.32 3.59
N GLY A 312 20.02 11.77 3.00
CA GLY A 312 21.37 11.53 3.53
C GLY A 312 21.82 10.05 3.56
N ARG A 313 21.00 9.12 3.04
CA ARG A 313 21.26 7.67 2.92
C ARG A 313 20.72 7.09 1.60
N PRO A 314 21.09 7.65 0.43
CA PRO A 314 20.55 7.22 -0.86
C PRO A 314 20.86 5.75 -1.21
N GLU A 315 21.95 5.19 -0.68
CA GLU A 315 22.42 3.82 -0.90
C GLU A 315 21.45 2.76 -0.37
N ARG A 316 20.72 3.05 0.72
CA ARG A 316 19.82 2.08 1.37
C ARG A 316 18.63 1.68 0.51
N PHE A 317 18.28 2.49 -0.48
CA PHE A 317 17.25 2.12 -1.45
C PHE A 317 17.76 1.08 -2.45
N ALA A 318 19.06 0.99 -2.72
CA ALA A 318 19.58 0.13 -3.78
C ALA A 318 19.50 -1.38 -3.47
N ASP A 319 19.38 -1.74 -2.18
CA ASP A 319 19.45 -3.12 -1.68
C ASP A 319 18.26 -3.99 -2.10
N GLY A 320 17.19 -3.36 -2.57
CA GLY A 320 16.02 -4.06 -3.04
C GLY A 320 14.86 -3.11 -3.21
N PRO A 321 13.65 -3.67 -3.33
CA PRO A 321 12.50 -2.83 -3.48
C PRO A 321 11.92 -2.33 -2.17
N VAL A 322 11.41 -1.11 -2.22
CA VAL A 322 10.60 -0.54 -1.14
C VAL A 322 9.30 -1.35 -1.02
N ARG A 323 8.93 -1.70 0.21
CA ARG A 323 7.77 -2.55 0.53
C ARG A 323 6.54 -1.74 0.95
N GLY A 324 6.77 -0.60 1.60
CA GLY A 324 5.75 0.34 2.05
C GLY A 324 6.31 1.76 2.11
N LEU A 325 5.43 2.75 1.92
CA LEU A 325 5.76 4.17 1.98
C LEU A 325 4.61 4.90 2.64
N ALA A 326 4.91 5.70 3.66
CA ALA A 326 3.96 6.62 4.27
C ALA A 326 4.59 7.98 4.50
N VAL A 327 3.79 9.04 4.34
CA VAL A 327 4.24 10.43 4.48
C VAL A 327 3.18 11.19 5.29
N VAL A 328 3.62 11.91 6.31
CA VAL A 328 2.76 12.76 7.14
C VAL A 328 3.40 14.15 7.21
N GLY A 329 2.65 15.14 6.73
CA GLY A 329 3.05 16.54 6.59
C GLY A 329 2.73 17.36 7.82
#